data_AF-A0AAV5H2N6-F1
#
_entry.id   AF-A0AAV5H2N6-F1
#
_cell.length_a   1.000
_cell.length_b   1.000
_cell.length_c   1.000
_cell.angle_alpha   90.00
_cell.angle_beta   90.00
_cell.angle_gamma   90.00
#
_symmetry.space_group_name_H-M   'P 1'
#
loop_
_entity.id
_entity.type
_entity.pdbx_description
1 polymer ?
#
loop_
_entity_poly.entity_id
_entity_poly.type
_entity_poly.pdbx_seq_one_letter_code
_entity_poly.pdbx_strand_id
1 'polypeptide(L)'
;MEYEHQLSKLVYEYLVDRFRFGYYQYGDSLPTVEAFCSQFNVSVHTIWAALRRLRTEGYIDMKNGRTTKVIYKQTEQERKDLIVRYFSERWLANIDLYQATELLYIPVLVEGFRRMDETDIGFITRLAEHADREDHILFYSFVLQKINNPLLMNLFWETSLFLGYPFAKNGYRPFAYNAESGRRQLNALVQFVKEGNWARVRSQLQRHHWKVIDNLKRNMGTQLRTVPKEMQKSFVWRVYNDYPQVCYDLASRLLYEIYMGEYRKTEFLPSYEKLSEKYRVSVSTVRRTVRMTNRMGATQSVNGKGTRIIGPGESPMQPDFTCHAIRRSLSCLIQSLELLLYTCETVSCQFFRNLLPEEREALLTRFEENQRSGSGKLSIYTYLHFVTQYSRIQAIREIYGTIYGLFLWGYPLRDSLETEDAMVQRGMDFTASMICYMKKNDVSHCVQTIREYLEEQLPVGTRYLERHGISAEDLKGTPSLRLMIAEE
;
A
#
# COMPACT_ATOMS: atom_id res chain seq x y z
N MET A 1 0.49 8.00 21.46
CA MET A 1 1.78 8.70 21.24
C MET A 1 2.43 8.34 19.92
N GLU A 2 2.88 7.10 19.68
CA GLU A 2 3.58 6.77 18.41
C GLU A 2 2.68 6.95 17.18
N TYR A 3 1.41 6.54 17.28
CA TYR A 3 0.39 6.69 16.23
C TYR A 3 0.05 8.15 15.85
N GLU A 4 -0.23 9.02 16.83
CA GLU A 4 -0.54 10.44 16.57
C GLU A 4 0.62 11.16 15.90
N HIS A 5 1.86 10.74 16.18
CA HIS A 5 3.03 11.26 15.49
C HIS A 5 3.01 10.90 13.99
N GLN A 6 2.60 9.66 13.64
CA GLN A 6 2.53 9.19 12.25
C GLN A 6 1.54 10.02 11.41
N LEU A 7 0.32 10.23 11.93
CA LEU A 7 -0.69 11.03 11.23
C LEU A 7 -0.30 12.51 11.17
N SER A 8 0.29 13.04 12.23
CA SER A 8 0.74 14.44 12.26
C SER A 8 1.80 14.70 11.19
N LYS A 9 2.74 13.76 11.01
CA LYS A 9 3.75 13.79 9.95
C LYS A 9 3.10 13.79 8.56
N LEU A 10 2.13 12.91 8.31
CA LEU A 10 1.41 12.86 7.03
C LEU A 10 0.65 14.16 6.74
N VAL A 11 -0.06 14.72 7.72
CA VAL A 11 -0.76 16.01 7.59
C VAL A 11 0.24 17.13 7.28
N TYR A 12 1.38 17.14 7.97
CA TYR A 12 2.46 18.10 7.72
C TYR A 12 3.02 17.96 6.30
N GLU A 13 3.39 16.76 5.86
CA GLU A 13 3.94 16.51 4.52
C GLU A 13 2.95 16.91 3.42
N TYR A 14 1.68 16.56 3.59
CA TYR A 14 0.58 16.96 2.72
C TYR A 14 0.45 18.49 2.59
N LEU A 15 0.50 19.22 3.71
CA LEU A 15 0.41 20.68 3.70
C LEU A 15 1.68 21.33 3.13
N VAL A 16 2.86 20.81 3.43
CA VAL A 16 4.14 21.30 2.86
C VAL A 16 4.12 21.24 1.34
N ASP A 17 3.70 20.11 0.76
CA ASP A 17 3.63 19.99 -0.70
C ASP A 17 2.61 20.96 -1.30
N ARG A 18 1.48 21.20 -0.62
CA ARG A 18 0.51 22.25 -1.00
C ARG A 18 1.11 23.66 -1.00
N PHE A 19 1.92 24.03 -0.01
CA PHE A 19 2.62 25.32 -0.05
C PHE A 19 3.61 25.40 -1.21
N ARG A 20 4.47 24.37 -1.35
CA ARG A 20 5.56 24.35 -2.33
C ARG A 20 5.08 24.32 -3.78
N PHE A 21 3.98 23.62 -4.06
CA PHE A 21 3.38 23.57 -5.39
C PHE A 21 2.40 24.73 -5.66
N GLY A 22 2.23 25.65 -4.70
CA GLY A 22 1.42 26.85 -4.87
C GLY A 22 -0.09 26.59 -4.82
N TYR A 23 -0.51 25.55 -4.10
CA TYR A 23 -1.91 25.36 -3.71
C TYR A 23 -2.36 26.50 -2.80
N TYR A 24 -1.60 26.73 -1.73
CA TYR A 24 -1.76 27.86 -0.82
C TYR A 24 -0.71 28.93 -1.16
N GLN A 25 -1.14 30.18 -1.27
CA GLN A 25 -0.30 31.34 -1.57
C GLN A 25 -0.15 32.25 -0.37
N TYR A 26 0.87 33.12 -0.41
CA TYR A 26 1.09 34.12 0.63
C TYR A 26 -0.16 34.97 0.86
N GLY A 27 -0.58 35.09 2.12
CA GLY A 27 -1.77 35.84 2.53
C GLY A 27 -3.06 35.01 2.60
N ASP A 28 -3.07 33.80 2.03
CA ASP A 28 -4.22 32.89 2.13
C ASP A 28 -4.52 32.56 3.60
N SER A 29 -5.81 32.36 3.88
CA SER A 29 -6.26 31.79 5.14
C SER A 29 -6.26 30.27 5.04
N LEU A 30 -5.70 29.61 6.04
CA LEU A 30 -5.91 28.17 6.18
C LEU A 30 -7.30 27.88 6.78
N PRO A 31 -7.87 26.70 6.50
CA PRO A 31 -8.99 26.15 7.25
C PRO A 31 -8.76 26.18 8.76
N THR A 32 -9.85 26.19 9.53
CA THR A 32 -9.79 26.10 10.99
C THR A 32 -9.25 24.74 11.44
N VAL A 33 -8.85 24.64 12.70
CA VAL A 33 -8.39 23.36 13.26
C VAL A 33 -9.53 22.34 13.22
N GLU A 34 -10.75 22.76 13.50
CA GLU A 34 -11.96 21.93 13.44
C GLU A 34 -12.20 21.44 12.01
N ALA A 35 -12.10 22.33 11.02
CA ALA A 35 -12.22 21.95 9.61
C ALA A 35 -11.14 20.95 9.20
N PHE A 36 -9.90 21.10 9.65
CA PHE A 36 -8.86 20.11 9.41
C PHE A 36 -9.08 18.79 10.16
N CYS A 37 -9.61 18.82 11.39
CA CYS A 37 -9.94 17.60 12.12
C CYS A 37 -11.00 16.81 11.38
N SER A 38 -12.07 17.48 10.93
CA SER A 38 -13.10 16.88 10.09
C SER A 38 -12.50 16.38 8.77
N GLN A 39 -11.72 17.23 8.09
CA GLN A 39 -11.14 16.90 6.80
C GLN A 39 -10.25 15.66 6.85
N PHE A 40 -9.35 15.54 7.82
CA PHE A 40 -8.42 14.41 7.88
C PHE A 40 -8.92 13.24 8.73
N ASN A 41 -10.06 13.43 9.42
CA ASN A 41 -10.59 12.53 10.44
C ASN A 41 -9.54 12.17 11.51
N VAL A 42 -8.92 13.18 12.10
CA VAL A 42 -7.85 13.02 13.11
C VAL A 42 -8.09 13.87 14.36
N SER A 43 -7.38 13.54 15.44
CA SER A 43 -7.48 14.29 16.69
C SER A 43 -6.99 15.73 16.55
N VAL A 44 -7.56 16.63 17.35
CA VAL A 44 -7.11 18.03 17.44
C VAL A 44 -5.61 18.14 17.76
N HIS A 45 -5.08 17.23 18.59
CA HIS A 45 -3.66 17.17 18.93
C HIS A 45 -2.77 16.86 17.71
N THR A 46 -3.23 15.99 16.81
CA THR A 46 -2.53 15.63 15.58
C THR A 46 -2.39 16.84 14.65
N ILE A 47 -3.47 17.60 14.47
CA ILE A 47 -3.47 18.84 13.68
C ILE A 47 -2.57 19.90 14.32
N TRP A 48 -2.69 20.11 15.64
CA TRP A 48 -1.82 21.08 16.33
C TRP A 48 -0.34 20.75 16.22
N ALA A 49 0.03 19.47 16.31
CA ALA A 49 1.41 19.04 16.14
C ALA A 49 1.93 19.38 14.71
N ALA A 50 1.11 19.17 13.68
CA ALA A 50 1.48 19.51 12.29
C ALA A 50 1.59 21.03 12.09
N LEU A 51 0.60 21.80 12.54
CA LEU A 51 0.57 23.27 12.42
C LEU A 51 1.71 23.93 13.22
N ARG A 52 2.05 23.44 14.41
CA ARG A 52 3.18 23.95 15.20
C ARG A 52 4.51 23.77 14.46
N ARG A 53 4.69 22.63 13.80
CA ARG A 53 5.86 22.37 12.96
C ARG A 53 5.90 23.32 11.77
N LEU A 54 4.80 23.47 11.03
CA LEU A 54 4.68 24.43 9.92
C LEU A 54 5.00 25.88 10.34
N ARG A 55 4.54 26.30 11.53
CA ARG A 55 4.86 27.63 12.08
C ARG A 55 6.35 27.76 12.36
N THR A 56 6.94 26.75 13.00
CA THR A 56 8.37 26.76 13.38
C THR A 56 9.27 26.83 12.14
N GLU A 57 8.89 26.15 11.06
CA GLU A 57 9.59 26.16 9.78
C GLU A 57 9.21 27.34 8.87
N GLY A 58 8.35 28.26 9.33
CA GLY A 58 8.08 29.53 8.64
C GLY A 58 7.07 29.45 7.50
N TYR A 59 6.21 28.43 7.46
CA TYR A 59 5.15 28.33 6.45
C TYR A 59 3.93 29.20 6.77
N ILE A 60 3.60 29.35 8.06
CA ILE A 60 2.37 29.99 8.55
C ILE A 60 2.61 30.93 9.74
N ASP A 61 1.78 31.97 9.86
CA ASP A 61 1.61 32.76 11.09
C ASP A 61 0.34 32.30 11.82
N MET A 62 0.50 31.94 13.09
CA MET A 62 -0.57 31.38 13.93
C MET A 62 -0.58 32.09 15.27
N LYS A 63 -1.67 32.80 15.56
CA LYS A 63 -1.89 33.60 16.77
C LYS A 63 -3.25 33.26 17.39
N ASN A 64 -3.34 33.29 18.72
CA ASN A 64 -4.57 32.97 19.43
C ASN A 64 -5.71 33.93 18.98
N GLY A 65 -6.87 33.37 18.65
CA GLY A 65 -8.06 34.13 18.26
C GLY A 65 -8.01 34.78 16.86
N ARG A 66 -7.02 34.45 16.02
CA ARG A 66 -6.95 34.92 14.63
C ARG A 66 -6.87 33.75 13.66
N THR A 67 -7.41 33.95 12.46
CA THR A 67 -7.26 32.98 11.37
C THR A 67 -5.79 32.76 11.03
N THR A 68 -5.38 31.50 10.94
CA THR A 68 -4.03 31.12 10.53
C THR A 68 -3.75 31.58 9.11
N LYS A 69 -2.66 32.33 8.92
CA LYS A 69 -2.29 32.92 7.62
C LYS A 69 -1.03 32.29 7.06
N VAL A 70 -1.00 32.13 5.74
CA VAL A 70 0.18 31.63 5.03
C VAL A 70 1.20 32.75 4.86
N ILE A 71 2.42 32.52 5.34
CA ILE A 71 3.55 33.48 5.23
C ILE A 71 4.66 32.98 4.30
N TYR A 72 4.58 31.74 3.84
CA TYR A 72 5.48 31.19 2.83
C TYR A 72 5.40 32.00 1.53
N LYS A 73 6.55 32.52 1.07
CA LYS A 73 6.68 33.28 -0.18
C LYS A 73 7.58 32.53 -1.14
N GLN A 74 7.15 32.45 -2.38
CA GLN A 74 7.97 32.02 -3.50
C GLN A 74 7.53 32.76 -4.77
N THR A 75 8.48 33.09 -5.62
CA THR A 75 8.23 33.61 -6.96
C THR A 75 7.70 32.50 -7.87
N GLU A 76 7.10 32.87 -9.01
CA GLU A 76 6.66 31.89 -10.00
C GLU A 76 7.83 31.08 -10.58
N GLN A 77 8.99 31.71 -10.78
CA GLN A 77 10.19 31.03 -11.28
C GLN A 77 10.73 30.02 -10.27
N GLU A 78 10.85 30.40 -8.98
CA GLU A 78 11.26 29.47 -7.92
C GLU A 78 10.31 28.28 -7.80
N ARG A 79 8.99 28.53 -7.92
CA ARG A 79 7.98 27.46 -7.93
C ARG A 79 8.18 26.52 -9.12
N LYS A 80 8.37 27.07 -10.32
CA LYS A 80 8.61 26.26 -11.53
C LYS A 80 9.87 25.40 -11.38
N ASP A 81 10.97 26.00 -10.92
CA ASP A 81 12.23 25.29 -10.70
C ASP A 81 12.12 24.21 -9.64
N LEU A 82 11.34 24.45 -8.58
CA LEU A 82 11.03 23.47 -7.55
C LEU A 82 10.25 22.27 -8.12
N ILE A 83 9.19 22.52 -8.89
CA ILE A 83 8.38 21.46 -9.51
C ILE A 83 9.21 20.66 -10.52
N VAL A 84 9.98 21.34 -11.38
CA VAL A 84 10.87 20.68 -12.34
C VAL A 84 11.88 19.80 -11.62
N ARG A 85 12.54 20.31 -10.56
CA ARG A 85 13.46 19.51 -9.75
C ARG A 85 12.77 18.33 -9.09
N TYR A 86 11.59 18.52 -8.51
CA TYR A 86 10.80 17.47 -7.85
C TYR A 86 10.58 16.27 -8.78
N PHE A 87 10.11 16.53 -10.01
CA PHE A 87 9.86 15.48 -10.99
C PHE A 87 11.15 14.93 -11.59
N SER A 88 12.18 15.76 -11.83
CA SER A 88 13.47 15.30 -12.39
C SER A 88 14.16 14.27 -11.50
N GLU A 89 14.11 14.47 -10.18
CA GLU A 89 14.63 13.53 -9.18
C GLU A 89 13.83 12.22 -9.08
N ARG A 90 12.63 12.14 -9.65
CA ARG A 90 11.70 11.01 -9.46
C ARG A 90 11.17 10.44 -10.76
N TRP A 91 11.59 10.95 -11.91
CA TRP A 91 10.86 10.79 -13.17
C TRP A 91 10.62 9.32 -13.54
N LEU A 92 11.68 8.51 -13.45
CA LEU A 92 11.60 7.08 -13.78
C LEU A 92 10.61 6.35 -12.85
N ALA A 93 10.77 6.55 -11.54
CA ALA A 93 9.88 5.94 -10.55
C ALA A 93 8.44 6.48 -10.62
N ASN A 94 8.25 7.74 -11.02
CA ASN A 94 6.94 8.37 -11.16
C ASN A 94 6.16 7.75 -12.32
N ILE A 95 6.78 7.61 -13.50
CA ILE A 95 6.14 6.98 -14.66
C ILE A 95 5.86 5.50 -14.42
N ASP A 96 6.81 4.78 -13.82
CA ASP A 96 6.64 3.37 -13.45
C ASP A 96 5.53 3.18 -12.41
N LEU A 97 5.46 4.04 -11.39
CA LEU A 97 4.38 4.02 -10.39
C LEU A 97 3.02 4.34 -11.02
N TYR A 98 2.92 5.31 -11.93
CA TYR A 98 1.68 5.58 -12.63
C TYR A 98 1.16 4.33 -13.36
N GLN A 99 2.03 3.58 -14.05
CA GLN A 99 1.63 2.30 -14.67
C GLN A 99 1.10 1.29 -13.65
N ALA A 100 1.75 1.18 -12.47
CA ALA A 100 1.25 0.32 -11.39
C ALA A 100 -0.14 0.74 -10.91
N THR A 101 -0.42 2.04 -10.79
CA THR A 101 -1.71 2.53 -10.29
C THR A 101 -2.90 2.17 -11.19
N GLU A 102 -2.69 1.95 -12.50
CA GLU A 102 -3.73 1.40 -13.39
C GLU A 102 -4.15 0.00 -12.92
N LEU A 103 -3.16 -0.87 -12.71
CA LEU A 103 -3.37 -2.26 -12.30
C LEU A 103 -3.97 -2.37 -10.90
N LEU A 104 -3.57 -1.47 -10.00
CA LEU A 104 -3.97 -1.51 -8.60
C LEU A 104 -5.32 -0.83 -8.35
N TYR A 105 -5.51 0.42 -8.81
CA TYR A 105 -6.68 1.21 -8.39
C TYR A 105 -7.89 1.05 -9.27
N ILE A 106 -7.76 0.78 -10.57
CA ILE A 106 -8.95 0.65 -11.42
C ILE A 106 -9.89 -0.48 -10.99
N PRO A 107 -9.42 -1.72 -10.73
CA PRO A 107 -10.33 -2.76 -10.25
C PRO A 107 -10.95 -2.42 -8.89
N VAL A 108 -10.17 -1.81 -8.00
CA VAL A 108 -10.61 -1.39 -6.66
C VAL A 108 -11.63 -0.24 -6.73
N LEU A 109 -11.45 0.72 -7.62
CA LEU A 109 -12.39 1.83 -7.86
C LEU A 109 -13.72 1.31 -8.41
N VAL A 110 -13.68 0.38 -9.38
CA VAL A 110 -14.89 -0.25 -9.92
C VAL A 110 -15.65 -0.96 -8.80
N GLU A 111 -14.95 -1.69 -7.94
CA GLU A 111 -15.56 -2.33 -6.77
C GLU A 111 -16.10 -1.31 -5.77
N GLY A 112 -15.38 -0.20 -5.55
CA GLY A 112 -15.84 0.89 -4.68
C GLY A 112 -17.15 1.50 -5.17
N PHE A 113 -17.30 1.72 -6.49
CA PHE A 113 -18.55 2.20 -7.07
C PHE A 113 -19.70 1.19 -6.94
N ARG A 114 -19.42 -0.11 -7.03
CA ARG A 114 -20.47 -1.15 -6.88
C ARG A 114 -21.07 -1.20 -5.47
N ARG A 115 -20.31 -0.75 -4.46
CA ARG A 115 -20.74 -0.74 -3.06
C ARG A 115 -21.48 0.51 -2.64
N MET A 116 -21.61 1.49 -3.55
CA MET A 116 -22.28 2.75 -3.25
C MET A 116 -23.79 2.57 -3.25
N ASP A 117 -24.44 3.21 -2.29
CA ASP A 117 -25.88 3.41 -2.28
C ASP A 117 -26.28 4.73 -2.99
N GLU A 118 -27.57 5.06 -2.99
CA GLU A 118 -28.09 6.28 -3.62
C GLU A 118 -27.54 7.56 -2.96
N THR A 119 -27.29 7.55 -1.65
CA THR A 119 -26.75 8.71 -0.93
C THR A 119 -25.31 8.98 -1.32
N ASP A 120 -24.52 7.92 -1.46
CA ASP A 120 -23.15 7.95 -1.95
C ASP A 120 -23.05 8.43 -3.38
N ILE A 121 -23.95 7.96 -4.25
CA ILE A 121 -24.04 8.40 -5.64
C ILE A 121 -24.40 9.90 -5.71
N GLY A 122 -25.32 10.35 -4.85
CA GLY A 122 -25.65 11.77 -4.71
C GLY A 122 -24.45 12.61 -4.29
N PHE A 123 -23.63 12.11 -3.36
CA PHE A 123 -22.41 12.78 -2.90
C PHE A 123 -21.36 12.91 -4.02
N ILE A 124 -21.03 11.82 -4.72
CA ILE A 124 -20.05 11.89 -5.82
C ILE A 124 -20.57 12.70 -7.02
N THR A 125 -21.91 12.80 -7.20
CA THR A 125 -22.51 13.68 -8.21
C THR A 125 -22.19 15.15 -7.89
N ARG A 126 -22.37 15.58 -6.62
CA ARG A 126 -22.01 16.94 -6.19
C ARG A 126 -20.53 17.24 -6.38
N LEU A 127 -19.66 16.27 -6.07
CA LEU A 127 -18.22 16.40 -6.31
C LEU A 127 -17.89 16.51 -7.80
N ALA A 128 -18.60 15.76 -8.65
CA ALA A 128 -18.43 15.82 -10.10
C ALA A 128 -18.90 17.15 -10.71
N GLU A 129 -19.83 17.88 -10.08
CA GLU A 129 -20.31 19.19 -10.52
C GLU A 129 -19.28 20.30 -10.24
N HIS A 130 -18.62 20.27 -9.08
CA HIS A 130 -17.61 21.26 -8.72
C HIS A 130 -16.28 20.94 -9.40
N ALA A 131 -15.86 19.67 -9.31
CA ALA A 131 -14.69 19.07 -9.97
C ALA A 131 -13.47 19.99 -10.06
N ASP A 132 -13.15 20.75 -9.01
CA ASP A 132 -11.81 21.33 -8.86
C ASP A 132 -10.83 20.20 -8.50
N ARG A 133 -9.53 20.48 -8.48
CA ARG A 133 -8.48 19.48 -8.21
C ARG A 133 -8.64 18.80 -6.86
N GLU A 134 -9.16 19.52 -5.85
CA GLU A 134 -9.47 18.93 -4.54
C GLU A 134 -10.60 17.93 -4.63
N ASP A 135 -11.67 18.29 -5.34
CA ASP A 135 -12.83 17.43 -5.55
C ASP A 135 -12.45 16.14 -6.26
N HIS A 136 -11.46 16.16 -7.17
CA HIS A 136 -10.97 14.95 -7.81
C HIS A 136 -10.36 13.94 -6.84
N ILE A 137 -9.53 14.41 -5.90
CA ILE A 137 -8.91 13.53 -4.92
C ILE A 137 -9.93 13.09 -3.88
N LEU A 138 -10.79 14.00 -3.47
CA LEU A 138 -11.91 13.68 -2.57
C LEU A 138 -12.81 12.62 -3.21
N PHE A 139 -13.15 12.77 -4.49
CA PHE A 139 -13.96 11.83 -5.27
C PHE A 139 -13.34 10.43 -5.25
N TYR A 140 -12.07 10.28 -5.67
CA TYR A 140 -11.44 8.95 -5.68
C TYR A 140 -11.19 8.41 -4.26
N SER A 141 -10.81 9.26 -3.31
CA SER A 141 -10.61 8.85 -1.92
C SER A 141 -11.92 8.34 -1.29
N PHE A 142 -13.04 8.99 -1.57
CA PHE A 142 -14.37 8.58 -1.09
C PHE A 142 -14.77 7.23 -1.69
N VAL A 143 -14.52 7.03 -2.99
CA VAL A 143 -14.78 5.74 -3.66
C VAL A 143 -13.95 4.62 -3.02
N LEU A 144 -12.66 4.85 -2.80
CA LEU A 144 -11.78 3.84 -2.18
C LEU A 144 -12.15 3.54 -0.72
N GLN A 145 -12.69 4.52 0.02
CA GLN A 145 -13.18 4.31 1.38
C GLN A 145 -14.34 3.30 1.44
N LYS A 146 -15.09 3.09 0.36
CA LYS A 146 -16.15 2.06 0.28
C LYS A 146 -15.63 0.63 0.34
N ILE A 147 -14.34 0.44 0.09
CA ILE A 147 -13.69 -0.86 0.30
C ILE A 147 -13.52 -1.15 1.79
N ASN A 148 -13.47 -0.11 2.64
CA ASN A 148 -13.26 -0.21 4.09
C ASN A 148 -11.96 -0.94 4.46
N ASN A 149 -10.88 -0.62 3.74
CA ASN A 149 -9.55 -1.19 3.93
C ASN A 149 -8.54 -0.06 4.23
N PRO A 150 -8.04 0.06 5.46
CA PRO A 150 -7.12 1.14 5.82
C PRO A 150 -5.75 1.06 5.14
N LEU A 151 -5.25 -0.16 4.88
CA LEU A 151 -3.99 -0.38 4.17
C LEU A 151 -4.05 0.17 2.74
N LEU A 152 -5.17 -0.06 2.04
CA LEU A 152 -5.46 0.54 0.74
C LEU A 152 -5.45 2.07 0.81
N MET A 153 -6.08 2.65 1.84
CA MET A 153 -6.08 4.11 2.00
C MET A 153 -4.69 4.66 2.28
N ASN A 154 -3.87 3.96 3.07
CA ASN A 154 -2.47 4.32 3.26
C ASN A 154 -1.69 4.26 1.93
N LEU A 155 -1.86 3.19 1.13
CA LEU A 155 -1.23 3.09 -0.20
C LEU A 155 -1.66 4.22 -1.14
N PHE A 156 -2.96 4.56 -1.14
CA PHE A 156 -3.50 5.69 -1.89
C PHE A 156 -2.79 7.00 -1.54
N TRP A 157 -2.55 7.27 -0.26
CA TRP A 157 -1.84 8.49 0.15
C TRP A 157 -0.36 8.47 -0.18
N GLU A 158 0.35 7.37 0.10
CA GLU A 158 1.78 7.25 -0.21
C GLU A 158 2.04 7.43 -1.71
N THR A 159 1.20 6.81 -2.55
CA THR A 159 1.29 6.98 -4.01
C THR A 159 0.89 8.38 -4.46
N SER A 160 -0.22 8.94 -3.95
CA SER A 160 -0.67 10.30 -4.32
C SER A 160 0.35 11.38 -3.96
N LEU A 161 0.95 11.27 -2.77
CA LEU A 161 2.02 12.16 -2.31
C LEU A 161 3.25 12.05 -3.22
N PHE A 162 3.72 10.82 -3.48
CA PHE A 162 4.87 10.60 -4.36
C PHE A 162 4.64 11.10 -5.79
N LEU A 163 3.44 10.88 -6.34
CA LEU A 163 3.11 11.30 -7.70
C LEU A 163 2.98 12.82 -7.85
N GLY A 164 2.73 13.55 -6.75
CA GLY A 164 2.56 15.00 -6.75
C GLY A 164 1.25 15.48 -7.40
N TYR A 165 0.33 14.56 -7.69
CA TYR A 165 -0.94 14.79 -8.38
C TYR A 165 -1.86 15.86 -7.74
N PRO A 166 -1.94 16.00 -6.39
CA PRO A 166 -2.84 16.96 -5.75
C PRO A 166 -2.42 18.44 -5.75
N PHE A 167 -1.13 18.75 -5.90
CA PHE A 167 -0.60 19.91 -5.16
C PHE A 167 -0.44 21.19 -5.99
N ALA A 168 -0.41 21.13 -7.32
CA ALA A 168 -0.30 22.33 -8.14
C ALA A 168 -1.69 22.93 -8.39
N LYS A 169 -2.06 24.07 -7.79
CA LYS A 169 -3.30 24.84 -8.09
C LYS A 169 -3.03 26.00 -9.06
N ASN A 170 -2.03 26.82 -8.75
CA ASN A 170 -1.74 28.08 -9.43
C ASN A 170 -0.37 28.08 -10.15
N GLY A 171 -0.28 28.77 -11.30
CA GLY A 171 0.95 28.90 -12.09
C GLY A 171 1.28 27.68 -12.97
N TYR A 172 2.53 27.23 -12.94
CA TYR A 172 3.02 26.09 -13.73
C TYR A 172 2.30 24.78 -13.40
N ARG A 173 1.67 24.16 -14.41
CA ARG A 173 0.79 22.98 -14.26
C ARG A 173 1.40 21.74 -14.94
N PRO A 174 2.11 20.85 -14.20
CA PRO A 174 2.75 19.68 -14.79
C PRO A 174 1.75 18.73 -15.49
N PHE A 175 0.53 18.61 -14.97
CA PHE A 175 -0.51 17.72 -15.50
C PHE A 175 -1.42 18.34 -16.57
N ALA A 176 -1.28 19.64 -16.89
CA ALA A 176 -2.21 20.42 -17.73
C ALA A 176 -3.69 20.20 -17.39
N TYR A 177 -4.00 20.00 -16.10
CA TYR A 177 -5.37 19.75 -15.67
C TYR A 177 -6.27 20.96 -15.96
N ASN A 178 -7.40 20.68 -16.62
CA ASN A 178 -8.48 21.62 -16.90
C ASN A 178 -9.74 21.17 -16.15
N ALA A 179 -10.28 22.05 -15.29
CA ALA A 179 -11.47 21.81 -14.47
C ALA A 179 -12.70 21.42 -15.30
N GLU A 180 -12.91 22.06 -16.46
CA GLU A 180 -14.05 21.73 -17.32
C GLU A 180 -13.94 20.31 -17.93
N SER A 181 -12.71 19.91 -18.30
CA SER A 181 -12.45 18.54 -18.77
C SER A 181 -12.61 17.54 -17.63
N GLY A 182 -12.17 17.87 -16.41
CA GLY A 182 -12.34 17.04 -15.22
C GLY A 182 -13.81 16.83 -14.88
N ARG A 183 -14.58 17.92 -14.82
CA ARG A 183 -16.04 17.94 -14.64
C ARG A 183 -16.77 17.05 -15.64
N ARG A 184 -16.50 17.21 -16.94
CA ARG A 184 -17.11 16.37 -17.97
C ARG A 184 -16.77 14.88 -17.77
N GLN A 185 -15.54 14.58 -17.37
CA GLN A 185 -15.08 13.21 -17.18
C GLN A 185 -15.70 12.54 -15.95
N LEU A 186 -15.76 13.24 -14.81
CA LEU A 186 -16.40 12.73 -13.59
C LEU A 186 -17.91 12.60 -13.78
N ASN A 187 -18.57 13.57 -14.43
CA ASN A 187 -20.00 13.45 -14.72
C ASN A 187 -20.32 12.24 -15.60
N ALA A 188 -19.55 12.02 -16.68
CA ALA A 188 -19.73 10.82 -17.51
C ALA A 188 -19.50 9.52 -16.73
N LEU A 189 -18.50 9.51 -15.83
CA LEU A 189 -18.24 8.37 -14.95
C LEU A 189 -19.42 8.09 -14.02
N VAL A 190 -19.95 9.13 -13.36
CA VAL A 190 -21.13 9.04 -12.46
C VAL A 190 -22.36 8.54 -13.21
N GLN A 191 -22.59 8.98 -14.46
CA GLN A 191 -23.69 8.47 -15.28
C GLN A 191 -23.54 6.98 -15.56
N PHE A 192 -22.36 6.49 -15.93
CA PHE A 192 -22.14 5.06 -16.14
C PHE A 192 -22.29 4.24 -14.85
N VAL A 193 -21.98 4.81 -13.68
CA VAL A 193 -22.24 4.18 -12.38
C VAL A 193 -23.75 4.07 -12.14
N LYS A 194 -24.53 5.14 -12.37
CA LYS A 194 -26.00 5.14 -12.26
C LYS A 194 -26.66 4.12 -13.21
N GLU A 195 -26.10 3.94 -14.40
CA GLU A 195 -26.54 2.93 -15.38
C GLU A 195 -26.13 1.48 -15.01
N GLY A 196 -25.26 1.29 -14.01
CA GLY A 196 -24.69 -0.02 -13.70
C GLY A 196 -23.74 -0.56 -14.79
N ASN A 197 -23.25 0.28 -15.69
CA ASN A 197 -22.42 -0.13 -16.83
C ASN A 197 -20.94 -0.22 -16.46
N TRP A 198 -20.57 -1.28 -15.74
CA TRP A 198 -19.22 -1.47 -15.18
C TRP A 198 -18.11 -1.55 -16.24
N ALA A 199 -18.42 -2.04 -17.44
CA ALA A 199 -17.47 -2.08 -18.54
C ALA A 199 -17.10 -0.66 -19.00
N ARG A 200 -18.11 0.23 -19.11
CA ARG A 200 -17.88 1.64 -19.45
C ARG A 200 -17.21 2.41 -18.32
N VAL A 201 -17.57 2.15 -17.05
CA VAL A 201 -16.87 2.70 -15.88
C VAL A 201 -15.37 2.37 -15.96
N ARG A 202 -15.02 1.09 -16.13
CA ARG A 202 -13.63 0.64 -16.26
C ARG A 202 -12.91 1.32 -17.43
N SER A 203 -13.53 1.32 -18.61
CA SER A 203 -12.96 1.92 -19.83
C SER A 203 -12.75 3.43 -19.67
N GLN A 204 -13.65 4.11 -18.97
CA GLN A 204 -13.54 5.54 -18.70
C GLN A 204 -12.39 5.86 -17.74
N LEU A 205 -12.25 5.08 -16.66
CA LEU A 205 -11.13 5.20 -15.71
C LEU A 205 -9.79 4.99 -16.42
N GLN A 206 -9.67 3.95 -17.24
CA GLN A 206 -8.46 3.67 -18.02
C GLN A 206 -8.12 4.82 -18.97
N ARG A 207 -9.08 5.25 -19.80
CA ARG A 207 -8.84 6.37 -20.73
C ARG A 207 -8.41 7.64 -20.01
N HIS A 208 -9.01 7.96 -18.86
CA HIS A 208 -8.60 9.11 -18.06
C HIS A 208 -7.16 8.94 -17.54
N HIS A 209 -6.85 7.77 -16.98
CA HIS A 209 -5.52 7.42 -16.50
C HIS A 209 -4.43 7.63 -17.57
N TRP A 210 -4.63 7.07 -18.77
CA TRP A 210 -3.71 7.21 -19.91
C TRP A 210 -3.57 8.67 -20.38
N LYS A 211 -4.67 9.43 -20.40
CA LYS A 211 -4.63 10.85 -20.76
C LYS A 211 -3.79 11.68 -19.78
N VAL A 212 -3.89 11.42 -18.48
CA VAL A 212 -3.12 12.12 -17.44
C VAL A 212 -1.62 11.89 -17.62
N ILE A 213 -1.20 10.63 -17.82
CA ILE A 213 0.22 10.29 -17.99
C ILE A 213 0.79 10.86 -19.30
N ASP A 214 0.03 10.85 -20.39
CA ASP A 214 0.46 11.44 -21.66
C ASP A 214 0.62 12.95 -21.58
N ASN A 215 -0.28 13.63 -20.84
CA ASN A 215 -0.16 15.06 -20.59
C ASN A 215 1.08 15.37 -19.74
N LEU A 216 1.32 14.57 -18.68
CA LEU A 216 2.49 14.72 -17.84
C LEU A 216 3.78 14.57 -18.66
N LYS A 217 3.88 13.51 -19.47
CA LYS A 217 5.02 13.26 -20.37
C LYS A 217 5.25 14.41 -21.34
N ARG A 218 4.19 14.92 -21.98
CA ARG A 218 4.29 16.03 -22.93
C ARG A 218 4.74 17.34 -22.26
N ASN A 219 4.19 17.67 -21.10
CA ASN A 219 4.49 18.93 -20.42
C ASN A 219 5.84 18.91 -19.73
N MET A 220 6.19 17.79 -19.09
CA MET A 220 7.42 17.69 -18.30
C MET A 220 8.62 17.27 -19.15
N GLY A 221 8.44 16.44 -20.17
CA GLY A 221 9.53 15.78 -20.89
C GLY A 221 10.63 16.71 -21.39
N THR A 222 10.27 17.90 -21.86
CA THR A 222 11.23 18.91 -22.37
C THR A 222 11.88 19.77 -21.28
N GLN A 223 11.37 19.69 -20.04
CA GLN A 223 11.78 20.53 -18.92
C GLN A 223 12.58 19.77 -17.86
N LEU A 224 12.59 18.43 -17.94
CA LEU A 224 13.31 17.58 -16.99
C LEU A 224 14.81 17.84 -17.06
N ARG A 225 15.41 17.93 -15.89
CA ARG A 225 16.85 18.04 -15.71
C ARG A 225 17.44 16.63 -15.70
N THR A 226 18.63 16.47 -16.25
CA THR A 226 19.40 15.23 -16.07
C THR A 226 19.81 15.12 -14.61
N VAL A 227 19.39 14.04 -13.95
CA VAL A 227 19.70 13.77 -12.54
C VAL A 227 20.43 12.43 -12.47
N PRO A 228 21.62 12.37 -11.83
CA PRO A 228 22.37 11.12 -11.65
C PRO A 228 21.52 10.03 -10.99
N LYS A 229 21.84 8.76 -11.28
CA LYS A 229 21.07 7.61 -10.80
C LYS A 229 21.03 7.55 -9.27
N GLU A 230 22.09 7.97 -8.60
CA GLU A 230 22.22 7.97 -7.15
C GLU A 230 21.31 9.00 -6.47
N MET A 231 20.92 10.05 -7.22
CA MET A 231 19.99 11.09 -6.77
C MET A 231 18.55 10.80 -7.17
N GLN A 232 18.32 9.76 -7.98
CA GLN A 232 16.96 9.31 -8.33
C GLN A 232 16.29 8.71 -7.09
N LYS A 233 15.12 9.24 -6.77
CA LYS A 233 14.29 8.79 -5.67
C LYS A 233 13.34 7.71 -6.17
N SER A 234 13.38 6.57 -5.49
CA SER A 234 12.45 5.46 -5.72
C SER A 234 11.17 5.66 -4.92
N PHE A 235 10.07 5.11 -5.41
CA PHE A 235 8.86 4.94 -4.61
C PHE A 235 9.11 3.85 -3.56
N VAL A 236 8.66 4.10 -2.33
CA VAL A 236 8.70 3.14 -1.22
C VAL A 236 7.35 3.20 -0.53
N TRP A 237 6.69 2.06 -0.35
CA TRP A 237 5.40 2.03 0.31
C TRP A 237 5.56 1.81 1.82
N ARG A 238 5.33 2.86 2.60
CA ARG A 238 5.47 2.82 4.06
C ARG A 238 4.14 2.51 4.76
N VAL A 239 4.02 1.28 5.24
CA VAL A 239 2.89 0.81 6.08
C VAL A 239 3.04 1.30 7.53
N TYR A 240 4.28 1.47 7.99
CA TYR A 240 4.62 2.01 9.30
C TYR A 240 5.51 3.25 9.14
N ASN A 241 5.50 4.14 10.12
CA ASN A 241 6.36 5.33 10.13
C ASN A 241 7.43 5.22 11.23
N ASP A 242 8.67 5.61 10.86
CA ASP A 242 9.88 5.73 11.68
C ASP A 242 10.42 4.39 12.24
N TYR A 243 10.81 4.33 13.52
CA TYR A 243 11.51 3.17 14.12
C TYR A 243 10.76 1.82 14.00
N PRO A 244 9.42 1.76 14.11
CA PRO A 244 8.67 0.53 13.83
C PRO A 244 8.97 -0.08 12.45
N GLN A 245 9.09 0.74 11.40
CA GLN A 245 9.27 0.26 10.02
C GLN A 245 10.50 -0.64 9.89
N VAL A 246 11.66 -0.20 10.39
CA VAL A 246 12.92 -0.99 10.33
C VAL A 246 12.77 -2.34 11.04
N CYS A 247 12.09 -2.36 12.18
CA CYS A 247 11.88 -3.58 12.96
C CYS A 247 10.92 -4.56 12.27
N TYR A 248 9.84 -4.04 11.67
CA TYR A 248 8.85 -4.84 10.92
C TYR A 248 9.42 -5.36 9.59
N ASP A 249 10.22 -4.56 8.89
CA ASP A 249 10.90 -4.98 7.66
C ASP A 249 11.89 -6.10 7.95
N LEU A 250 12.69 -5.97 9.01
CA LEU A 250 13.59 -7.02 9.43
C LEU A 250 12.84 -8.28 9.89
N ALA A 251 11.69 -8.12 10.56
CA ALA A 251 10.85 -9.26 10.95
C ALA A 251 10.38 -10.02 9.71
N SER A 252 9.77 -9.33 8.74
CA SER A 252 9.31 -9.93 7.49
C SER A 252 10.46 -10.60 6.74
N ARG A 253 11.65 -9.99 6.72
CA ARG A 253 12.85 -10.59 6.11
C ARG A 253 13.30 -11.85 6.85
N LEU A 254 13.32 -11.85 8.18
CA LEU A 254 13.66 -13.06 8.95
C LEU A 254 12.64 -14.16 8.74
N LEU A 255 11.33 -13.85 8.72
CA LEU A 255 10.29 -14.84 8.40
C LEU A 255 10.50 -15.43 7.00
N TYR A 256 10.87 -14.61 6.01
CA TYR A 256 11.24 -15.12 4.69
C TYR A 256 12.41 -16.10 4.77
N GLU A 257 13.52 -15.73 5.41
CA GLU A 257 14.69 -16.61 5.49
C GLU A 257 14.38 -17.92 6.23
N ILE A 258 13.54 -17.86 7.27
CA ILE A 258 13.10 -19.01 8.06
C ILE A 258 12.24 -19.96 7.21
N TYR A 259 11.29 -19.46 6.44
CA TYR A 259 10.32 -20.33 5.76
C TYR A 259 10.69 -20.68 4.31
N MET A 260 11.40 -19.78 3.63
CA MET A 260 11.62 -19.84 2.18
C MET A 260 13.09 -19.67 1.78
N GLY A 261 13.90 -19.04 2.64
CA GLY A 261 15.30 -18.71 2.37
C GLY A 261 16.29 -19.61 3.09
N GLU A 262 17.41 -19.02 3.52
CA GLU A 262 18.60 -19.77 3.94
C GLU A 262 18.43 -20.50 5.29
N TYR A 263 17.54 -20.02 6.17
CA TYR A 263 17.34 -20.58 7.51
C TYR A 263 16.35 -21.75 7.55
N ARG A 264 15.72 -22.09 6.42
CA ARG A 264 14.73 -23.18 6.33
C ARG A 264 15.22 -24.54 6.82
N LYS A 265 16.52 -24.82 6.68
CA LYS A 265 17.15 -26.10 7.08
C LYS A 265 18.03 -25.96 8.33
N THR A 266 17.94 -24.84 9.03
CA THR A 266 18.73 -24.56 10.23
C THR A 266 17.85 -24.67 11.47
N GLU A 267 18.42 -25.17 12.57
CA GLU A 267 17.70 -25.30 13.85
C GLU A 267 17.73 -23.99 14.67
N PHE A 268 18.77 -23.17 14.48
CA PHE A 268 18.97 -21.91 15.21
C PHE A 268 19.29 -20.75 14.27
N LEU A 269 18.80 -19.56 14.61
CA LEU A 269 19.24 -18.32 13.99
C LEU A 269 20.71 -18.02 14.36
N PRO A 270 21.46 -17.31 13.48
CA PRO A 270 22.76 -16.75 13.83
C PRO A 270 22.72 -15.85 15.07
N SER A 271 23.88 -15.59 15.67
CA SER A 271 24.00 -14.67 16.81
C SER A 271 23.51 -13.26 16.44
N TYR A 272 23.14 -12.46 17.45
CA TYR A 272 22.63 -11.11 17.20
C TYR A 272 23.65 -10.20 16.52
N GLU A 273 24.95 -10.41 16.77
CA GLU A 273 26.05 -9.70 16.13
C GLU A 273 26.14 -10.05 14.64
N LYS A 274 26.05 -11.34 14.29
CA LYS A 274 26.05 -11.79 12.90
C LYS A 274 24.84 -11.29 12.13
N LEU A 275 23.66 -11.31 12.75
CA LEU A 275 22.44 -10.75 12.15
C LEU A 275 22.55 -9.23 11.99
N SER A 276 23.11 -8.53 12.98
CA SER A 276 23.33 -7.09 12.95
C SER A 276 24.26 -6.68 11.80
N GLU A 277 25.35 -7.42 11.62
CA GLU A 277 26.29 -7.22 10.51
C GLU A 277 25.64 -7.52 9.16
N LYS A 278 24.99 -8.69 9.02
CA LYS A 278 24.34 -9.12 7.77
C LYS A 278 23.30 -8.13 7.29
N TYR A 279 22.42 -7.66 8.19
CA TYR A 279 21.30 -6.80 7.83
C TYR A 279 21.60 -5.31 8.01
N ARG A 280 22.82 -4.94 8.42
CA ARG A 280 23.27 -3.56 8.64
C ARG A 280 22.34 -2.75 9.55
N VAL A 281 21.89 -3.38 10.63
CA VAL A 281 21.06 -2.76 11.69
C VAL A 281 21.77 -2.86 13.02
N SER A 282 21.37 -2.07 14.03
CA SER A 282 21.92 -2.21 15.37
C SER A 282 21.53 -3.55 16.02
N VAL A 283 22.37 -4.04 16.93
CA VAL A 283 22.08 -5.23 17.76
C VAL A 283 20.77 -5.05 18.56
N SER A 284 20.45 -3.82 18.99
CA SER A 284 19.18 -3.53 19.68
C SER A 284 17.97 -3.77 18.78
N THR A 285 18.06 -3.44 17.50
CA THR A 285 17.01 -3.71 16.51
C THR A 285 16.85 -5.21 16.28
N VAL A 286 17.96 -5.94 16.09
CA VAL A 286 17.92 -7.41 15.97
C VAL A 286 17.23 -8.04 17.17
N ARG A 287 17.61 -7.64 18.40
CA ARG A 287 17.01 -8.15 19.63
C ARG A 287 15.51 -7.87 19.71
N ARG A 288 15.07 -6.68 19.28
CA ARG A 288 13.64 -6.32 19.24
C ARG A 288 12.89 -7.15 18.19
N THR A 289 13.46 -7.34 17.01
CA THR A 289 12.89 -8.17 15.95
C THR A 289 12.76 -9.63 16.39
N VAL A 290 13.81 -10.22 16.97
CA VAL A 290 13.77 -11.59 17.49
C VAL A 290 12.73 -11.73 18.60
N ARG A 291 12.55 -10.71 19.46
CA ARG A 291 11.47 -10.71 20.44
C ARG A 291 10.09 -10.72 19.78
N MET A 292 9.93 -10.02 18.66
CA MET A 292 8.67 -10.02 17.89
C MET A 292 8.42 -11.37 17.22
N THR A 293 9.42 -11.98 16.58
CA THR A 293 9.28 -13.32 15.97
C THR A 293 9.03 -14.39 17.04
N ASN A 294 9.59 -14.25 18.25
CA ASN A 294 9.25 -15.10 19.39
C ASN A 294 7.78 -14.96 19.79
N ARG A 295 7.29 -13.72 19.95
CA ARG A 295 5.87 -13.46 20.28
C ARG A 295 4.91 -13.92 19.19
N MET A 296 5.39 -14.01 17.95
CA MET A 296 4.62 -14.52 16.81
C MET A 296 4.60 -16.06 16.75
N GLY A 297 5.46 -16.74 17.51
CA GLY A 297 5.59 -18.21 17.49
C GLY A 297 6.53 -18.74 16.41
N ALA A 298 7.25 -17.88 15.67
CA ALA A 298 8.18 -18.30 14.62
C ALA A 298 9.55 -18.75 15.16
N THR A 299 9.93 -18.26 16.35
CA THR A 299 11.21 -18.56 17.00
C THR A 299 11.04 -18.73 18.51
N GLN A 300 12.01 -19.34 19.18
CA GLN A 300 12.06 -19.44 20.63
C GLN A 300 13.48 -19.17 21.13
N SER A 301 13.64 -18.18 22.01
CA SER A 301 14.94 -17.90 22.64
C SER A 301 15.18 -18.86 23.81
N VAL A 302 16.30 -19.57 23.76
CA VAL A 302 16.73 -20.56 24.76
C VAL A 302 18.02 -20.06 25.42
N ASN A 303 17.96 -19.86 26.74
CA ASN A 303 19.08 -19.34 27.53
C ASN A 303 20.35 -20.20 27.32
N GLY A 304 21.47 -19.54 27.01
CA GLY A 304 22.76 -20.19 26.78
C GLY A 304 22.90 -20.97 25.47
N LYS A 305 21.83 -21.11 24.66
CA LYS A 305 21.87 -21.85 23.37
C LYS A 305 21.63 -20.96 22.14
N GLY A 306 20.84 -19.89 22.29
CA GLY A 306 20.52 -18.97 21.20
C GLY A 306 19.04 -18.96 20.85
N THR A 307 18.70 -18.56 19.63
CA THR A 307 17.30 -18.47 19.17
C THR A 307 16.97 -19.63 18.25
N ARG A 308 16.20 -20.60 18.76
CA ARG A 308 15.70 -21.76 18.02
C ARG A 308 14.63 -21.32 17.03
N ILE A 309 14.65 -21.91 15.84
CA ILE A 309 13.61 -21.74 14.81
C ILE A 309 12.50 -22.76 15.07
N ILE A 310 11.25 -22.32 15.02
CA ILE A 310 10.09 -23.22 15.15
C ILE A 310 9.67 -23.67 13.75
N GLY A 311 9.84 -24.96 13.49
CA GLY A 311 9.56 -25.57 12.20
C GLY A 311 8.08 -25.85 11.94
N PRO A 312 7.69 -26.12 10.67
CA PRO A 312 6.39 -26.68 10.31
C PRO A 312 6.02 -27.91 11.16
N GLY A 313 4.88 -27.89 11.85
CA GLY A 313 4.37 -29.00 12.64
C GLY A 313 4.92 -29.11 14.06
N GLU A 314 5.83 -28.22 14.48
CA GLU A 314 6.29 -28.12 15.87
C GLU A 314 5.36 -27.19 16.67
N SER A 315 4.31 -27.73 17.31
CA SER A 315 3.46 -26.97 18.25
C SER A 315 4.13 -26.96 19.64
N PRO A 316 4.10 -25.86 20.47
CA PRO A 316 2.97 -24.94 20.61
C PRO A 316 3.34 -23.51 21.12
N MET A 317 3.33 -22.47 20.28
CA MET A 317 3.10 -21.11 20.79
C MET A 317 2.17 -20.38 19.85
N GLN A 318 0.91 -20.24 20.27
CA GLN A 318 0.03 -19.27 19.66
C GLN A 318 0.67 -17.88 19.75
N PRO A 319 0.43 -17.01 18.77
CA PRO A 319 0.87 -15.63 18.86
C PRO A 319 0.39 -15.00 20.16
N ASP A 320 1.21 -14.13 20.72
CA ASP A 320 0.81 -13.26 21.82
C ASP A 320 -0.21 -12.22 21.32
N PHE A 321 -1.48 -12.62 21.29
CA PHE A 321 -2.59 -11.78 20.89
C PHE A 321 -2.82 -10.60 21.85
N THR A 322 -2.20 -10.57 23.03
CA THR A 322 -2.23 -9.40 23.91
C THR A 322 -1.29 -8.29 23.43
N CYS A 323 -0.29 -8.63 22.61
CA CYS A 323 0.67 -7.69 22.07
C CYS A 323 0.05 -6.88 20.91
N HIS A 324 -0.17 -5.58 21.14
CA HIS A 324 -0.69 -4.66 20.12
C HIS A 324 0.11 -4.68 18.80
N ALA A 325 1.43 -4.84 18.87
CA ALA A 325 2.29 -4.92 17.69
C ALA A 325 1.99 -6.15 16.82
N ILE A 326 1.66 -7.29 17.43
CA ILE A 326 1.28 -8.53 16.75
C ILE A 326 -0.13 -8.41 16.18
N ARG A 327 -1.10 -7.94 16.99
CA ARG A 327 -2.48 -7.69 16.52
C ARG A 327 -2.48 -6.79 15.28
N ARG A 328 -1.71 -5.69 15.30
CA ARG A 328 -1.58 -4.79 14.14
C ARG A 328 -1.03 -5.50 12.90
N SER A 329 0.02 -6.30 13.03
CA SER A 329 0.57 -7.06 11.89
C SER A 329 -0.42 -8.06 11.32
N LEU A 330 -1.20 -8.73 12.16
CA LEU A 330 -2.25 -9.65 11.75
C LEU A 330 -3.44 -8.92 11.10
N SER A 331 -3.83 -7.74 11.60
CA SER A 331 -4.80 -6.88 10.91
C SER A 331 -4.28 -6.46 9.53
N CYS A 332 -3.01 -6.04 9.42
CA CYS A 332 -2.39 -5.70 8.14
C CYS A 332 -2.30 -6.90 7.18
N LEU A 333 -2.09 -8.12 7.69
CA LEU A 333 -2.17 -9.35 6.90
C LEU A 333 -3.55 -9.49 6.25
N ILE A 334 -4.65 -9.40 7.02
CA ILE A 334 -6.01 -9.50 6.47
C ILE A 334 -6.30 -8.37 5.48
N GLN A 335 -5.93 -7.14 5.81
CA GLN A 335 -6.08 -5.99 4.91
C GLN A 335 -5.27 -6.18 3.61
N SER A 336 -4.10 -6.83 3.67
CA SER A 336 -3.30 -7.14 2.47
C SER A 336 -3.91 -8.24 1.61
N LEU A 337 -4.57 -9.22 2.22
CA LEU A 337 -5.32 -10.28 1.55
C LEU A 337 -6.53 -9.72 0.79
N GLU A 338 -7.30 -8.84 1.43
CA GLU A 338 -8.39 -8.12 0.77
C GLU A 338 -7.88 -7.29 -0.41
N LEU A 339 -6.76 -6.58 -0.24
CA LEU A 339 -6.15 -5.81 -1.33
C LEU A 339 -5.74 -6.72 -2.50
N LEU A 340 -5.07 -7.84 -2.20
CA LEU A 340 -4.70 -8.85 -3.19
C LEU A 340 -5.91 -9.38 -3.96
N LEU A 341 -7.03 -9.60 -3.29
CA LEU A 341 -8.24 -10.10 -3.94
C LEU A 341 -8.69 -9.18 -5.08
N TYR A 342 -8.61 -7.86 -4.90
CA TYR A 342 -9.00 -6.90 -5.94
C TYR A 342 -7.94 -6.69 -7.02
N THR A 343 -6.65 -6.83 -6.68
CA THR A 343 -5.55 -6.50 -7.61
C THR A 343 -4.89 -7.71 -8.25
N CYS A 344 -5.11 -8.93 -7.74
CA CYS A 344 -4.44 -10.13 -8.21
C CYS A 344 -4.73 -10.41 -9.69
N GLU A 345 -5.94 -10.15 -10.16
CA GLU A 345 -6.31 -10.44 -11.55
C GLU A 345 -5.48 -9.61 -12.56
N THR A 346 -5.50 -8.29 -12.39
CA THR A 346 -4.80 -7.34 -13.26
C THR A 346 -3.29 -7.50 -13.16
N VAL A 347 -2.76 -7.62 -11.94
CA VAL A 347 -1.31 -7.74 -11.71
C VAL A 347 -0.78 -9.10 -12.18
N SER A 348 -1.47 -10.20 -11.89
CA SER A 348 -1.04 -11.54 -12.33
C SER A 348 -1.10 -11.69 -13.83
N CYS A 349 -2.15 -11.16 -14.47
CA CYS A 349 -2.26 -11.18 -15.92
C CYS A 349 -1.08 -10.44 -16.58
N GLN A 350 -0.73 -9.25 -16.08
CA GLN A 350 0.44 -8.51 -16.54
C GLN A 350 1.74 -9.26 -16.25
N PHE A 351 1.87 -9.87 -15.07
CA PHE A 351 3.05 -10.62 -14.65
C PHE A 351 3.31 -11.83 -15.56
N PHE A 352 2.33 -12.73 -15.71
CA PHE A 352 2.48 -13.94 -16.53
C PHE A 352 2.68 -13.66 -18.02
N ARG A 353 2.09 -12.58 -18.56
CA ARG A 353 2.30 -12.19 -19.96
C ARG A 353 3.71 -11.68 -20.24
N ASN A 354 4.42 -11.17 -19.24
CA ASN A 354 5.75 -10.57 -19.37
C ASN A 354 6.87 -11.36 -18.68
N LEU A 355 6.54 -12.58 -18.21
CA LEU A 355 7.49 -13.55 -17.67
C LEU A 355 8.36 -14.10 -18.80
N LEU A 356 9.68 -14.05 -18.63
CA LEU A 356 10.60 -14.66 -19.59
C LEU A 356 10.54 -16.19 -19.51
N PRO A 357 10.91 -16.92 -20.57
CA PRO A 357 10.89 -18.38 -20.57
C PRO A 357 11.66 -19.01 -19.40
N GLU A 358 12.83 -18.49 -19.06
CA GLU A 358 13.69 -19.01 -18.00
C GLU A 358 13.09 -18.77 -16.61
N GLU A 359 12.47 -17.61 -16.41
CA GLU A 359 11.81 -17.25 -15.17
C GLU A 359 10.52 -18.06 -14.96
N ARG A 360 9.80 -18.34 -16.05
CA ARG A 360 8.63 -19.21 -16.05
C ARG A 360 9.02 -20.63 -15.67
N GLU A 361 10.10 -21.15 -16.25
CA GLU A 361 10.62 -22.47 -15.93
C GLU A 361 11.09 -22.56 -14.47
N ALA A 362 11.75 -21.51 -13.97
CA ALA A 362 12.14 -21.42 -12.56
C ALA A 362 10.92 -21.43 -11.61
N LEU A 363 9.85 -20.70 -11.95
CA LEU A 363 8.61 -20.70 -11.18
C LEU A 363 7.92 -22.08 -11.22
N LEU A 364 7.86 -22.69 -12.40
CA LEU A 364 7.28 -24.03 -12.59
C LEU A 364 8.04 -25.08 -11.77
N THR A 365 9.37 -25.09 -11.85
CA THR A 365 10.24 -25.96 -11.06
C THR A 365 9.94 -25.82 -9.57
N ARG A 366 9.74 -24.58 -9.10
CA ARG A 366 9.45 -24.32 -7.69
C ARG A 366 8.07 -24.83 -7.26
N PHE A 367 7.08 -24.76 -8.13
CA PHE A 367 5.77 -25.40 -7.88
C PHE A 367 5.87 -26.92 -7.87
N GLU A 368 6.64 -27.53 -8.78
CA GLU A 368 6.84 -28.98 -8.81
C GLU A 368 7.60 -29.48 -7.57
N GLU A 369 8.56 -28.71 -7.05
CA GLU A 369 9.20 -28.98 -5.75
C GLU A 369 8.22 -28.90 -4.59
N ASN A 370 7.37 -27.87 -4.55
CA ASN A 370 6.32 -27.74 -3.53
C ASN A 370 5.36 -28.92 -3.58
N GLN A 371 4.96 -29.37 -4.78
CA GLN A 371 4.10 -30.53 -4.96
C GLN A 371 4.76 -31.83 -4.48
N ARG A 372 6.00 -32.10 -4.90
CA ARG A 372 6.74 -33.32 -4.51
C ARG A 372 7.00 -33.39 -3.00
N SER A 373 7.19 -32.26 -2.34
CA SER A 373 7.44 -32.17 -0.90
C SER A 373 6.17 -32.08 -0.04
N GLY A 374 4.98 -32.26 -0.63
CA GLY A 374 3.69 -32.12 0.08
C GLY A 374 3.45 -30.70 0.64
N SER A 375 4.20 -29.72 0.13
CA SER A 375 4.26 -28.34 0.62
C SER A 375 3.45 -27.40 -0.28
N GLY A 376 2.32 -27.85 -0.82
CA GLY A 376 1.50 -27.08 -1.77
C GLY A 376 1.06 -25.71 -1.25
N LYS A 377 0.91 -25.57 0.07
CA LYS A 377 0.60 -24.28 0.74
C LYS A 377 1.69 -23.22 0.53
N LEU A 378 2.93 -23.61 0.25
CA LEU A 378 4.00 -22.66 -0.07
C LEU A 378 3.80 -22.02 -1.43
N SER A 379 2.98 -22.59 -2.31
CA SER A 379 2.87 -22.14 -3.70
C SER A 379 2.28 -20.75 -3.82
N ILE A 380 1.33 -20.34 -2.98
CA ILE A 380 0.84 -18.95 -3.01
C ILE A 380 1.96 -17.96 -2.61
N TYR A 381 2.79 -18.33 -1.64
CA TYR A 381 3.95 -17.54 -1.23
C TYR A 381 5.04 -17.53 -2.32
N THR A 382 5.27 -18.66 -2.99
CA THR A 382 6.18 -18.75 -4.14
C THR A 382 5.72 -17.82 -5.26
N TYR A 383 4.43 -17.85 -5.61
CA TYR A 383 3.86 -16.95 -6.62
C TYR A 383 4.10 -15.48 -6.23
N LEU A 384 3.70 -15.08 -5.02
CA LEU A 384 3.85 -13.70 -4.56
C LEU A 384 5.33 -13.29 -4.58
N HIS A 385 6.22 -14.15 -4.07
CA HIS A 385 7.66 -13.90 -4.10
C HIS A 385 8.18 -13.69 -5.52
N PHE A 386 7.76 -14.51 -6.49
CA PHE A 386 8.15 -14.35 -7.89
C PHE A 386 7.64 -13.03 -8.50
N VAL A 387 6.44 -12.57 -8.14
CA VAL A 387 5.98 -11.22 -8.53
C VAL A 387 6.93 -10.14 -7.99
N THR A 388 7.39 -10.27 -6.74
CA THR A 388 8.35 -9.30 -6.14
C THR A 388 9.70 -9.25 -6.86
N GLN A 389 10.14 -10.36 -7.47
CA GLN A 389 11.45 -10.45 -8.11
C GLN A 389 11.40 -10.10 -9.59
N TYR A 390 10.39 -10.62 -10.30
CA TYR A 390 10.38 -10.67 -11.77
C TYR A 390 9.31 -9.79 -12.43
N SER A 391 8.45 -9.10 -11.66
CA SER A 391 7.54 -8.11 -12.27
C SER A 391 8.34 -7.02 -12.98
N ARG A 392 7.92 -6.67 -14.21
CA ARG A 392 8.58 -5.65 -15.04
C ARG A 392 8.32 -4.22 -14.55
N ILE A 393 7.32 -4.03 -13.71
CA ILE A 393 6.98 -2.73 -13.11
C ILE A 393 7.60 -2.68 -11.72
N GLN A 394 8.52 -1.74 -11.48
CA GLN A 394 9.27 -1.66 -10.23
C GLN A 394 8.35 -1.35 -9.03
N ALA A 395 7.36 -0.49 -9.21
CA ALA A 395 6.37 -0.16 -8.20
C ALA A 395 5.49 -1.36 -7.84
N ILE A 396 5.20 -2.26 -8.78
CA ILE A 396 4.55 -3.53 -8.45
C ILE A 396 5.47 -4.40 -7.60
N ARG A 397 6.78 -4.48 -7.90
CA ARG A 397 7.73 -5.22 -7.05
C ARG A 397 7.76 -4.67 -5.62
N GLU A 398 7.76 -3.35 -5.47
CA GLU A 398 7.71 -2.67 -4.16
C GLU A 398 6.40 -2.98 -3.41
N ILE A 399 5.25 -2.79 -4.07
CA ILE A 399 3.93 -2.92 -3.44
C ILE A 399 3.63 -4.39 -3.11
N TYR A 400 3.83 -5.31 -4.07
CA TYR A 400 3.65 -6.73 -3.82
C TYR A 400 4.75 -7.30 -2.90
N GLY A 401 5.93 -6.68 -2.86
CA GLY A 401 6.98 -6.98 -1.87
C GLY A 401 6.53 -6.69 -0.45
N THR A 402 5.90 -5.54 -0.26
CA THR A 402 5.30 -5.16 1.03
C THR A 402 4.15 -6.09 1.40
N ILE A 403 3.23 -6.37 0.46
CA ILE A 403 2.15 -7.35 0.66
C ILE A 403 2.72 -8.71 1.04
N TYR A 404 3.73 -9.19 0.33
CA TYR A 404 4.38 -10.46 0.61
C TYR A 404 4.98 -10.49 2.03
N GLY A 405 5.64 -9.41 2.44
CA GLY A 405 6.15 -9.25 3.80
C GLY A 405 5.04 -9.33 4.86
N LEU A 406 3.91 -8.65 4.64
CA LEU A 406 2.73 -8.76 5.50
C LEU A 406 2.13 -10.16 5.48
N PHE A 407 2.13 -10.82 4.32
CA PHE A 407 1.60 -12.16 4.14
C PHE A 407 2.37 -13.23 4.93
N LEU A 408 3.68 -13.06 5.08
CA LEU A 408 4.54 -13.96 5.87
C LEU A 408 4.16 -14.02 7.36
N TRP A 409 3.46 -13.01 7.89
CA TRP A 409 2.93 -13.05 9.25
C TRP A 409 1.81 -14.07 9.42
N GLY A 410 1.18 -14.53 8.34
CA GLY A 410 0.19 -15.61 8.38
C GLY A 410 0.82 -16.99 8.51
N TYR A 411 2.09 -17.15 8.13
CA TYR A 411 2.74 -18.46 8.07
C TYR A 411 2.83 -19.19 9.43
N PRO A 412 3.22 -18.54 10.54
CA PRO A 412 3.28 -19.20 11.85
C PRO A 412 1.90 -19.66 12.35
N LEU A 413 0.80 -19.08 11.81
CA LEU A 413 -0.57 -19.44 12.19
C LEU A 413 -1.05 -20.73 11.53
N ARG A 414 -0.34 -21.20 10.50
CA ARG A 414 -0.78 -22.27 9.61
C ARG A 414 -1.20 -23.53 10.37
N ASP A 415 -0.39 -23.99 11.31
CA ASP A 415 -0.66 -25.25 12.00
C ASP A 415 -1.81 -25.12 13.02
N SER A 416 -2.13 -23.89 13.47
CA SER A 416 -3.30 -23.59 14.32
C SER A 416 -4.58 -23.31 13.52
N LEU A 417 -4.43 -22.87 12.26
CA LEU A 417 -5.51 -22.69 11.29
C LEU A 417 -5.99 -24.02 10.70
N GLU A 418 -5.11 -25.04 10.65
CA GLU A 418 -5.24 -26.14 9.70
C GLU A 418 -5.09 -27.53 10.35
N THR A 419 -5.91 -27.81 11.36
CA THR A 419 -6.12 -29.19 11.85
C THR A 419 -6.94 -30.06 10.89
N GLU A 420 -7.42 -29.52 9.76
CA GLU A 420 -8.29 -30.21 8.80
C GLU A 420 -7.54 -30.58 7.51
N ASP A 421 -7.55 -31.87 7.16
CA ASP A 421 -6.95 -32.43 5.91
C ASP A 421 -7.40 -31.70 4.64
N ALA A 422 -8.61 -31.13 4.67
CA ALA A 422 -9.17 -30.34 3.56
C ALA A 422 -8.29 -29.14 3.19
N MET A 423 -7.76 -28.38 4.15
CA MET A 423 -6.93 -27.19 3.86
C MET A 423 -5.56 -27.57 3.30
N VAL A 424 -5.01 -28.72 3.74
CA VAL A 424 -3.81 -29.31 3.13
C VAL A 424 -4.06 -29.65 1.67
N GLN A 425 -5.18 -30.31 1.39
CA GLN A 425 -5.56 -30.69 0.04
C GLN A 425 -5.78 -29.47 -0.86
N ARG A 426 -6.43 -28.40 -0.38
CA ARG A 426 -6.62 -27.16 -1.17
C ARG A 426 -5.29 -26.55 -1.65
N GLY A 427 -4.27 -26.51 -0.79
CA GLY A 427 -2.94 -26.01 -1.20
C GLY A 427 -2.27 -26.90 -2.26
N MET A 428 -2.50 -28.21 -2.19
CA MET A 428 -2.01 -29.17 -3.19
C MET A 428 -2.75 -29.03 -4.52
N ASP A 429 -4.08 -28.88 -4.48
CA ASP A 429 -4.92 -28.67 -5.66
C ASP A 429 -4.56 -27.38 -6.37
N PHE A 430 -4.39 -26.28 -5.61
CA PHE A 430 -3.89 -25.00 -6.12
C PHE A 430 -2.56 -25.19 -6.86
N THR A 431 -1.61 -25.89 -6.24
CA THR A 431 -0.28 -26.13 -6.84
C THR A 431 -0.38 -26.95 -8.12
N ALA A 432 -1.19 -28.01 -8.14
CA ALA A 432 -1.39 -28.86 -9.30
C ALA A 432 -2.01 -28.08 -10.47
N SER A 433 -3.03 -27.25 -10.19
CA SER A 433 -3.66 -26.37 -11.18
C SER A 433 -2.66 -25.36 -11.76
N MET A 434 -1.87 -24.71 -10.91
CA MET A 434 -0.84 -23.78 -11.36
C MET A 434 0.18 -24.45 -12.29
N ILE A 435 0.68 -25.65 -11.94
CA ILE A 435 1.60 -26.43 -12.79
C ILE A 435 0.94 -26.75 -14.14
N CYS A 436 -0.30 -27.25 -14.13
CA CYS A 436 -1.03 -27.63 -15.33
C CYS A 436 -1.21 -26.45 -16.30
N TYR A 437 -1.71 -25.32 -15.80
CA TYR A 437 -1.99 -24.15 -16.63
C TYR A 437 -0.70 -23.42 -17.07
N MET A 438 0.34 -23.40 -16.23
CA MET A 438 1.62 -22.82 -16.63
C MET A 438 2.31 -23.61 -17.75
N LYS A 439 2.26 -24.95 -17.72
CA LYS A 439 2.78 -25.80 -18.81
C LYS A 439 2.06 -25.57 -20.13
N LYS A 440 0.77 -25.26 -20.08
CA LYS A 440 -0.05 -24.91 -21.26
C LYS A 440 0.09 -23.44 -21.68
N ASN A 441 0.86 -22.64 -20.94
CA ASN A 441 0.93 -21.19 -21.09
C ASN A 441 -0.45 -20.50 -21.00
N ASP A 442 -1.37 -21.07 -20.23
CA ASP A 442 -2.73 -20.57 -20.06
C ASP A 442 -2.78 -19.53 -18.94
N VAL A 443 -2.51 -18.28 -19.31
CA VAL A 443 -2.48 -17.16 -18.36
C VAL A 443 -3.82 -16.96 -17.67
N SER A 444 -4.93 -17.04 -18.41
CA SER A 444 -6.26 -16.75 -17.86
C SER A 444 -6.62 -17.72 -16.73
N HIS A 445 -6.38 -19.02 -16.92
CA HIS A 445 -6.66 -20.00 -15.88
C HIS A 445 -5.67 -19.94 -14.71
N CYS A 446 -4.39 -19.58 -14.93
CA CYS A 446 -3.45 -19.31 -13.83
C CYS A 446 -3.98 -18.17 -12.93
N VAL A 447 -4.43 -17.08 -13.56
CA VAL A 447 -4.96 -15.91 -12.85
C VAL A 447 -6.22 -16.26 -12.07
N GLN A 448 -7.15 -16.99 -12.70
CA GLN A 448 -8.38 -17.45 -12.06
C GLN A 448 -8.09 -18.35 -10.85
N THR A 449 -7.15 -19.28 -10.99
CA THR A 449 -6.73 -20.20 -9.91
C THR A 449 -6.19 -19.43 -8.69
N ILE A 450 -5.41 -18.37 -8.91
CA ILE A 450 -4.91 -17.49 -7.82
C ILE A 450 -6.06 -16.78 -7.13
N ARG A 451 -6.98 -16.23 -7.91
CA ARG A 451 -8.12 -15.48 -7.39
C ARG A 451 -9.02 -16.37 -6.54
N GLU A 452 -9.43 -17.53 -7.04
CA GLU A 452 -10.26 -18.50 -6.32
C GLU A 452 -9.61 -18.94 -5.00
N TYR A 453 -8.30 -19.21 -5.03
CA TYR A 453 -7.56 -19.56 -3.83
C TYR A 453 -7.60 -18.42 -2.78
N LEU A 454 -7.39 -17.16 -3.19
CA LEU A 454 -7.45 -16.02 -2.28
C LEU A 454 -8.87 -15.76 -1.73
N GLU A 455 -9.91 -15.93 -2.56
CA GLU A 455 -11.32 -15.81 -2.15
C GLU A 455 -11.68 -16.79 -1.02
N GLU A 456 -11.09 -17.98 -1.04
CA GLU A 456 -11.31 -19.01 -0.01
C GLU A 456 -10.50 -18.78 1.26
N GLN A 457 -9.26 -18.29 1.14
CA GLN A 457 -8.38 -18.12 2.31
C GLN A 457 -8.79 -16.92 3.18
N LEU A 458 -9.33 -15.85 2.58
CA LEU A 458 -9.67 -14.63 3.31
C LEU A 458 -10.69 -14.88 4.45
N PRO A 459 -11.85 -15.54 4.23
CA PRO A 459 -12.79 -15.83 5.32
C PRO A 459 -12.23 -16.76 6.40
N VAL A 460 -11.29 -17.64 6.05
CA VAL A 460 -10.65 -18.54 7.03
C VAL A 460 -9.74 -17.75 7.96
N GLY A 461 -8.88 -16.90 7.39
CA GLY A 461 -7.99 -16.03 8.18
C GLY A 461 -8.78 -15.07 9.09
N THR A 462 -9.84 -14.44 8.57
CA THR A 462 -10.68 -13.52 9.36
C THR A 462 -11.35 -14.21 10.53
N ARG A 463 -12.04 -15.35 10.30
CA ARG A 463 -12.72 -16.09 11.38
C ARG A 463 -11.76 -16.61 12.44
N TYR A 464 -10.55 -16.98 12.04
CA TYR A 464 -9.52 -17.40 13.01
C TYR A 464 -9.13 -16.26 13.95
N LEU A 465 -8.87 -15.06 13.42
CA LEU A 465 -8.51 -13.91 14.24
C LEU A 465 -9.66 -13.44 15.14
N GLU A 466 -10.91 -13.51 14.64
CA GLU A 466 -12.11 -13.22 15.43
C GLU A 466 -12.26 -14.16 16.63
N ARG A 467 -12.06 -15.47 16.43
CA ARG A 467 -12.08 -16.47 17.52
C ARG A 467 -11.01 -16.23 18.59
N HIS A 468 -9.93 -15.53 18.25
CA HIS A 468 -8.83 -15.18 19.15
C HIS A 468 -8.92 -13.74 19.67
N GLY A 469 -10.11 -13.12 19.60
CA GLY A 469 -10.39 -11.83 20.25
C GLY A 469 -9.95 -10.60 19.46
N ILE A 470 -9.64 -10.74 18.16
CA ILE A 470 -9.45 -9.60 17.26
C ILE A 470 -10.76 -9.37 16.51
N SER A 471 -11.54 -8.37 16.94
CA SER A 471 -12.83 -8.09 16.32
C SER A 471 -12.67 -7.63 14.87
N ALA A 472 -13.75 -7.71 14.08
CA ALA A 472 -13.79 -7.16 12.72
C ALA A 472 -13.46 -5.65 12.69
N GLU A 473 -13.77 -4.91 13.76
CA GLU A 473 -13.39 -3.50 13.91
C GLU A 473 -11.88 -3.35 14.14
N ASP A 474 -11.27 -4.19 14.99
CA ASP A 474 -9.82 -4.19 15.23
C ASP A 474 -9.02 -4.58 13.98
N LEU A 475 -9.58 -5.47 13.14
CA LEU A 475 -9.02 -5.81 11.84
C LEU A 475 -9.01 -4.62 10.87
N LYS A 476 -9.84 -3.61 11.10
CA LYS A 476 -9.96 -2.38 10.29
C LYS A 476 -9.52 -1.12 11.05
N GLY A 477 -9.07 -1.28 12.29
CA GLY A 477 -8.65 -0.21 13.19
C GLY A 477 -7.27 0.35 12.90
N THR A 478 -6.56 -0.17 11.87
CA THR A 478 -5.30 0.43 11.45
C THR A 478 -5.58 1.85 10.99
N PRO A 479 -4.90 2.84 11.56
CA PRO A 479 -5.17 4.19 11.17
C PRO A 479 -4.68 4.53 9.77
N SER A 480 -5.54 5.15 8.99
CA SER A 480 -5.19 5.79 7.73
C SER A 480 -5.77 7.19 7.73
N LEU A 481 -5.07 8.12 7.07
CA LEU A 481 -5.62 9.43 6.78
C LEU A 481 -6.92 9.20 5.98
N ARG A 482 -8.06 9.66 6.49
CA ARG A 482 -9.33 9.61 5.75
C ARG A 482 -9.68 11.04 5.41
N LEU A 483 -9.57 11.39 4.12
CA LEU A 483 -10.11 12.66 3.69
C LEU A 483 -11.63 12.57 3.70
N MET A 484 -12.25 13.32 4.59
CA MET A 484 -13.68 13.60 4.60
C MET A 484 -13.89 15.03 4.13
N ILE A 485 -15.08 15.33 3.63
CA ILE A 485 -15.50 16.72 3.43
C ILE A 485 -16.14 17.15 4.75
N ALA A 486 -15.78 18.33 5.26
CA ALA A 486 -16.53 18.92 6.36
C ALA A 486 -17.96 19.14 5.87
N GLU A 487 -18.94 18.50 6.52
CA GLU A 487 -20.34 18.87 6.31
C GLU A 487 -20.47 20.36 6.69
N GLU A 488 -20.96 21.18 5.75
CA GLU A 488 -21.27 22.59 6.01
C GLU A 488 -22.38 22.75 7.04
#